data_AF-A0A9D7DWV5-F1
#
_entry.id   AF-A0A9D7DWV5-F1
#
_cell.length_a   1.000
_cell.length_b   1.000
_cell.length_c   1.000
_cell.angle_alpha   90.00
_cell.angle_beta   90.00
_cell.angle_gamma   90.00
#
_symmetry.space_group_name_H-M   'P 1'
#
loop_
_entity.id
_entity.type
_entity.pdbx_description
1 polymer ?
#
loop_
_entity_poly.entity_id
_entity_poly.type
_entity_poly.pdbx_seq_one_letter_code
_entity_poly.pdbx_strand_id
1 'polypeptide(L)' 'MAKKQTFTDKLSKTKSSGAKHCPVCNDILASVRVREFVTEGGRRAQTSKMVKVCKCNSAAIYG' A
#
# COMPACT_ATOMS: atom_id res chain seq x y z
N MET A 1 -13.79 23.43 26.32
CA MET A 1 -14.05 23.99 24.97
C MET A 1 -13.88 22.88 23.94
N ALA A 2 -14.96 22.24 23.49
CA ALA A 2 -14.89 21.16 22.50
C ALA A 2 -14.78 21.75 21.09
N LYS A 3 -13.63 21.55 20.41
CA LYS A 3 -13.46 21.92 19.00
C LYS A 3 -14.47 21.12 18.18
N LYS A 4 -15.42 21.82 17.52
CA LYS A 4 -16.38 21.23 16.60
C LYS A 4 -15.60 20.57 15.44
N GLN A 5 -15.48 19.24 15.46
CA GLN A 5 -14.92 18.50 14.33
C GLN A 5 -15.96 18.46 13.22
N THR A 6 -15.83 19.36 12.25
CA THR A 6 -16.65 19.37 11.05
C THR A 6 -16.33 18.15 10.19
N PHE A 7 -17.30 17.70 9.39
CA PHE A 7 -17.13 16.58 8.46
C PHE A 7 -15.96 16.80 7.49
N THR A 8 -15.72 18.05 7.12
CA THR A 8 -14.58 18.48 6.29
C THR A 8 -13.22 18.21 6.96
N ASP A 9 -13.08 18.47 8.27
CA ASP A 9 -11.83 18.19 9.01
C ASP A 9 -11.51 16.68 9.09
N LYS A 10 -12.54 15.84 9.17
CA LYS A 10 -12.41 14.38 9.15
C LYS A 10 -11.97 13.87 7.78
N LEU A 11 -12.52 14.40 6.69
CA LEU A 11 -12.13 14.05 5.32
C LEU A 11 -10.68 14.41 5.00
N SER A 12 -10.22 15.59 5.46
CA SER A 12 -8.84 16.04 5.25
C SER A 12 -7.84 15.13 5.95
N LYS A 13 -8.14 14.68 7.17
CA LYS A 13 -7.31 13.70 7.88
C LYS A 13 -7.24 12.37 7.15
N THR A 14 -8.36 11.86 6.64
CA THR A 14 -8.36 10.58 5.91
C THR A 14 -7.50 10.64 4.63
N LYS A 15 -7.44 11.79 3.95
CA LYS A 15 -6.57 11.99 2.77
C LYS A 15 -5.09 12.08 3.13
N SER A 16 -4.74 12.67 4.27
CA SER A 16 -3.34 12.89 4.68
C SER A 16 -2.70 11.75 5.46
N SER A 17 -3.47 10.78 5.98
CA SER A 17 -2.98 9.84 7.01
C SER A 17 -2.23 8.60 6.50
N GLY A 18 -2.08 8.35 5.20
CA GLY A 18 -1.46 7.06 4.79
C GLY A 18 -1.02 6.90 3.35
N ALA A 19 -1.34 7.82 2.44
CA ALA A 19 -0.93 7.74 1.06
C ALA A 19 0.53 8.20 0.91
N LYS A 20 1.50 7.29 1.09
CA LYS A 20 2.88 7.56 0.67
C LYS A 20 2.87 7.76 -0.84
N HIS A 21 3.36 8.90 -1.31
CA HIS A 21 3.51 9.13 -2.75
C HIS A 21 4.80 8.49 -3.23
N CYS A 22 4.81 7.96 -4.46
CA CYS A 22 6.02 7.45 -5.05
C CYS A 22 6.96 8.62 -5.42
N PRO A 23 8.24 8.61 -5.04
CA PRO A 23 9.15 9.71 -5.35
C PRO A 23 9.47 9.87 -6.84
N VAL A 24 9.12 8.88 -7.68
CA VAL A 24 9.41 8.87 -9.12
C VAL A 24 8.22 9.37 -9.96
N CYS A 25 7.02 8.87 -9.70
CA CYS A 25 5.81 9.24 -10.45
C CYS A 25 4.85 10.16 -9.70
N ASN A 26 5.13 10.49 -8.42
CA ASN A 26 4.25 11.24 -7.52
C ASN A 26 2.83 10.67 -7.35
N ASP A 27 2.54 9.49 -7.90
CA ASP A 27 1.28 8.79 -7.70
C ASP A 27 1.18 8.18 -6.30
N ILE A 28 -0.06 7.91 -5.89
CA ILE A 28 -0.39 7.26 -4.62
C ILE A 28 0.11 5.81 -4.63
N LEU A 29 0.91 5.43 -3.62
CA LEU A 29 1.30 4.03 -3.41
C LEU A 29 0.13 3.24 -2.85
N ALA A 30 -0.40 2.31 -3.64
CA ALA A 30 -1.35 1.30 -3.19
C ALA A 30 -0.62 0.18 -2.44
N SER A 31 -1.16 -0.28 -1.31
CA SER A 31 -0.60 -1.43 -0.58
C SER A 31 -1.33 -2.71 -1.02
N VAL A 32 -0.59 -3.66 -1.57
CA VAL A 32 -1.11 -4.91 -2.15
C VAL A 32 -0.48 -6.10 -1.45
N ARG A 33 -1.27 -7.14 -1.18
CA ARG A 33 -0.77 -8.40 -0.61
C ARG A 33 -0.40 -9.35 -1.75
N VAL A 34 0.89 -9.61 -1.90
CA VAL A 34 1.42 -10.58 -2.87
C VAL A 34 1.59 -11.93 -2.16
N ARG A 35 1.16 -13.02 -2.81
CA ARG A 35 1.38 -14.39 -2.33
C ARG A 35 2.46 -15.04 -3.17
N GLU A 36 3.49 -15.54 -2.52
CA GLU A 36 4.63 -16.22 -3.16
C GLU A 36 4.73 -17.64 -2.60
N PHE A 37 4.91 -18.63 -3.48
CA PHE A 37 5.20 -19.99 -3.06
C PHE A 37 6.71 -20.16 -2.97
N VAL A 38 7.21 -20.33 -1.74
CA VAL A 38 8.62 -20.58 -1.48
C VAL A 38 8.80 -22.08 -1.30
N THR A 39 9.80 -22.66 -1.97
CA THR A 39 10.14 -24.07 -1.81
C THR A 39 11.49 -24.14 -1.11
N GLU A 40 11.49 -24.44 0.18
CA GLU A 40 12.70 -24.58 0.99
C GLU A 40 12.77 -26.03 1.51
N GLY A 41 13.87 -26.73 1.23
CA GLY A 41 14.09 -28.10 1.71
C GLY A 41 13.05 -29.14 1.27
N GLY A 42 12.39 -28.97 0.12
CA GLY A 42 11.39 -29.91 -0.40
C GLY A 42 9.96 -29.71 0.12
N ARG A 43 9.72 -28.70 0.98
CA ARG A 43 8.38 -28.29 1.41
C ARG A 43 7.96 -27.02 0.70
N ARG A 44 6.74 -27.01 0.14
CA ARG A 44 6.12 -25.81 -0.44
C ARG A 44 5.43 -25.03 0.67
N ALA A 45 5.92 -23.84 0.97
CA ALA A 45 5.31 -22.90 1.89
C ALA A 45 4.69 -21.74 1.10
N GLN A 46 3.47 -21.33 1.46
CA GLN A 46 2.88 -20.11 0.93
C GLN A 46 3.24 -18.96 1.87
N THR A 47 3.96 -17.97 1.35
CA THR A 47 4.27 -16.73 2.06
C THR A 47 3.43 -15.60 1.48
N SER A 48 3.08 -14.63 2.32
CA SER A 48 2.40 -13.42 1.85
C SER A 48 3.11 -12.18 2.37
N LYS A 49 3.36 -11.23 1.49
CA LYS A 49 4.04 -9.97 1.81
C LYS A 49 3.18 -8.80 1.37
N MET A 50 3.18 -7.74 2.17
CA MET A 50 2.55 -6.48 1.81
C MET A 50 3.57 -5.64 1.04
N VAL A 51 3.27 -5.35 -0.22
CA VAL A 51 4.14 -4.56 -1.11
C VAL A 51 3.42 -3.28 -1.51
N LYS A 52 4.18 -2.19 -1.62
CA LYS A 52 3.66 -0.90 -2.10
C LYS A 52 3.84 -0.80 -3.61
N VAL A 53 2.77 -0.50 -4.31
CA VAL A 53 2.70 -0.48 -5.76
C VAL A 53 2.25 0.90 -6.25
N CYS A 54 2.89 1.39 -7.29
CA CYS A 54 2.56 2.59 -8.07
C CYS A 54 2.75 2.27 -9.56
N LYS A 55 2.57 3.25 -10.44
CA LYS A 55 2.76 3.07 -11.89
C LYS A 55 4.17 2.62 -12.28
N CYS A 56 5.19 2.95 -11.49
CA CYS A 56 6.58 2.60 -11.80
C CYS A 56 6.91 1.12 -11.58
N ASN A 57 6.29 0.48 -10.58
CA ASN A 57 6.61 -0.90 -10.20
C ASN A 57 5.41 -1.86 -10.36
N SER A 58 4.28 -1.38 -10.89
CA SER A 58 3.11 -2.22 -11.15
C SER A 58 3.42 -3.39 -12.07
N ALA A 59 4.16 -3.16 -13.17
CA ALA A 59 4.55 -4.22 -14.11
C ALA A 59 5.36 -5.33 -13.43
N ALA A 60 6.32 -4.97 -12.57
CA ALA A 60 7.15 -5.94 -11.87
C ALA A 60 6.38 -6.76 -10.81
N ILE A 61 5.26 -6.23 -10.29
CA ILE A 61 4.47 -6.88 -9.23
C ILE A 61 3.33 -7.71 -9.80
N TYR A 62 2.69 -7.25 -10.88
CA TYR A 62 1.54 -7.93 -11.48
C TYR A 62 1.91 -8.93 -12.58
N GLY A 63 3.08 -8.78 -13.22
CA GLY A 63 3.48 -9.60 -14.36
C GLY A 63 2.85 -9.11 -15.64
#